data_AF-A0A821JNI8-F1
#
_entry.id   AF-A0A821JNI8-F1
#
_cell.length_a   1.000
_cell.length_b   1.000
_cell.length_c   1.000
_cell.angle_alpha   90.00
_cell.angle_beta   90.00
_cell.angle_gamma   90.00
#
_symmetry.space_group_name_H-M   'P 1'
#
loop_
_entity.id
_entity.type
_entity.pdbx_description
1 polymer ?
#
loop_
_entity_poly.entity_id
_entity_poly.type
_entity_poly.pdbx_seq_one_letter_code
_entity_poly.pdbx_strand_id
1 'polypeptide(L)'
;NIQQQQPWSLIFRASEHGYDASDFHRCCDSFAPTVSIIQTDFGNIFGGFTSIPWSSPELRSDQADPKAFLFTLKNSLNVSPTKFPVAQEYQQSAISH
;
A
#
# COMPACT_ATOMS: atom_id res chain seq x y z
N ASN A 1 -3.08 -14.74 -26.05
CA ASN A 1 -2.29 -14.41 -24.84
C ASN A 1 -3.21 -13.91 -23.75
N ILE A 2 -3.77 -14.82 -22.95
CA ILE A 2 -4.56 -14.44 -21.77
C ILE A 2 -3.53 -14.13 -20.68
N GLN A 3 -3.31 -12.86 -20.38
CA GLN A 3 -2.57 -12.48 -19.17
C GLN A 3 -3.30 -13.13 -17.99
N GLN A 4 -2.62 -14.03 -17.27
CA GLN A 4 -3.19 -14.67 -16.09
C GLN A 4 -3.56 -13.56 -15.10
N GLN A 5 -4.86 -13.35 -14.88
CA GLN A 5 -5.31 -12.45 -13.82
C GLN A 5 -4.98 -13.12 -12.49
N GLN A 6 -4.06 -12.51 -11.74
CA GLN A 6 -3.83 -12.91 -10.36
C GLN A 6 -5.13 -12.65 -9.58
N PRO A 7 -5.71 -13.66 -8.91
CA PRO A 7 -6.90 -13.43 -8.10
C PRO A 7 -6.54 -12.49 -6.95
N TRP A 8 -7.34 -11.44 -6.76
CA TRP A 8 -7.20 -10.54 -5.61
C TRP A 8 -7.71 -11.25 -4.35
N SER A 9 -6.89 -11.26 -3.30
CA SER A 9 -7.30 -11.73 -1.97
C SER A 9 -7.40 -10.54 -1.03
N LEU A 10 -8.53 -10.41 -0.34
CA LEU A 10 -8.68 -9.44 0.74
C LEU A 10 -8.03 -10.01 2.00
N ILE A 11 -6.88 -9.47 2.39
CA ILE A 11 -6.15 -9.91 3.59
C ILE A 11 -6.41 -9.02 4.81
N PHE A 12 -6.87 -7.78 4.61
CA PHE A 12 -7.18 -6.84 5.68
C PHE A 12 -8.30 -5.88 5.27
N ARG A 13 -9.17 -5.55 6.23
CA ARG A 13 -10.19 -4.49 6.14
C ARG A 13 -10.41 -3.90 7.52
N ALA A 14 -10.17 -2.59 7.67
CA ALA A 14 -10.19 -1.95 8.98
C ALA A 14 -11.53 -2.07 9.72
N SER A 15 -12.66 -1.97 9.00
CA SER A 15 -13.99 -2.13 9.60
C SER A 15 -14.31 -3.54 10.11
N GLU A 16 -13.51 -4.54 9.73
CA GLU A 16 -13.65 -5.93 10.18
C GLU A 16 -12.56 -6.33 11.16
N HIS A 17 -11.34 -5.84 10.96
CA HIS A 17 -10.15 -6.29 11.66
C HIS A 17 -9.64 -5.32 12.73
N GLY A 18 -10.13 -4.06 12.74
CA GLY A 18 -9.65 -2.98 13.58
C GLY A 18 -8.85 -1.92 12.80
N TYR A 19 -8.73 -0.73 13.38
CA TYR A 19 -8.11 0.44 12.73
C TYR A 19 -6.66 0.69 13.16
N ASP A 20 -6.14 -0.10 14.11
CA ASP A 20 -4.80 0.08 14.64
C ASP A 20 -3.74 -0.51 13.70
N ALA A 21 -2.52 0.04 13.76
CA ALA A 21 -1.39 -0.49 13.00
C ALA A 21 -1.11 -1.96 13.34
N SER A 22 -1.28 -2.36 14.60
CA SER A 22 -1.13 -3.76 15.04
C SER A 22 -2.13 -4.70 14.38
N ASP A 23 -3.36 -4.25 14.09
CA ASP A 23 -4.36 -5.05 13.38
C ASP A 23 -3.98 -5.24 11.91
N PHE A 24 -3.46 -4.19 11.29
CA PHE A 24 -2.91 -4.27 9.94
C PHE A 24 -1.74 -5.26 9.89
N HIS A 25 -0.73 -5.10 10.76
CA HIS A 25 0.45 -5.98 10.80
C HIS A 25 0.10 -7.43 11.12
N ARG A 26 -0.84 -7.68 12.05
CA ARG A 26 -1.36 -9.02 12.35
C ARG A 26 -1.94 -9.73 11.11
N CYS A 27 -2.47 -8.98 10.15
CA CYS A 27 -3.10 -9.53 8.95
C CYS A 27 -2.18 -9.52 7.72
N CYS A 28 -1.30 -8.52 7.60
CA CYS A 28 -0.56 -8.21 6.37
C CYS A 28 0.92 -8.59 6.42
N ASP A 29 1.52 -8.81 7.59
CA ASP A 29 2.92 -9.18 7.68
C ASP A 29 3.21 -10.46 6.86
N SER A 30 4.38 -10.49 6.21
CA SER A 30 4.83 -11.52 5.27
C SER A 30 4.07 -11.61 3.94
N PHE A 31 3.03 -10.80 3.69
CA PHE A 31 2.32 -10.78 2.40
C PHE A 31 2.94 -9.79 1.42
N ALA A 32 3.14 -10.24 0.18
CA ALA A 32 3.55 -9.43 -0.97
C ALA A 32 3.09 -10.08 -2.29
N PRO A 33 2.89 -9.31 -3.37
CA PRO A 33 2.76 -7.85 -3.36
C PRO A 33 1.40 -7.44 -2.77
N THR A 34 1.30 -6.21 -2.26
CA THR A 34 0.05 -5.71 -1.70
C THR A 34 -0.35 -4.38 -2.34
N VAL A 35 -1.66 -4.14 -2.38
CA VAL A 35 -2.25 -2.82 -2.66
C VAL A 35 -3.09 -2.44 -1.46
N SER A 36 -2.73 -1.33 -0.82
CA SER A 36 -3.53 -0.73 0.24
C SER A 36 -4.45 0.33 -0.35
N ILE A 37 -5.75 0.26 -0.06
CA ILE A 37 -6.74 1.24 -0.49
C ILE A 37 -7.33 1.90 0.76
N ILE A 38 -7.21 3.21 0.82
CA ILE A 38 -7.72 4.05 1.90
C ILE A 38 -8.88 4.87 1.35
N GLN A 39 -10.02 4.80 2.04
CA GLN A 39 -11.15 5.70 1.84
C GLN A 39 -11.29 6.57 3.08
N THR A 40 -11.30 7.89 2.88
CA THR A 40 -11.51 8.85 3.99
C THR A 40 -12.99 9.20 4.15
N ASP A 41 -13.33 9.76 5.32
CA ASP A 41 -14.68 10.27 5.59
C ASP A 41 -15.10 11.40 4.63
N PHE A 42 -14.13 12.10 4.05
CA PHE A 42 -14.35 13.14 3.04
C PHE A 42 -14.51 12.57 1.61
N GLY A 43 -14.54 11.24 1.46
CA GLY A 43 -14.77 10.57 0.19
C GLY A 43 -13.58 10.54 -0.76
N ASN A 44 -12.36 10.83 -0.28
CA ASN A 44 -11.13 10.63 -1.05
C ASN A 44 -10.75 9.15 -1.04
N ILE A 45 -10.25 8.65 -2.17
CA ILE A 45 -9.76 7.28 -2.33
C ILE A 45 -8.33 7.35 -2.88
N PHE A 46 -7.39 6.81 -2.13
CA PHE A 46 -5.98 6.76 -2.48
C PHE A 46 -5.32 5.54 -1.84
N GLY A 47 -4.02 5.37 -2.08
CA GLY A 47 -3.32 4.23 -1.53
C GLY A 47 -1.90 4.10 -2.01
N GLY A 48 -1.37 2.90 -1.82
CA GLY A 48 -0.03 2.54 -2.22
C GLY A 48 0.07 1.09 -2.65
N PHE A 49 1.06 0.82 -3.49
CA PHE A 49 1.50 -0.52 -3.83
C PHE A 49 2.91 -0.72 -3.30
N THR A 50 3.16 -1.93 -2.78
CA THR A 50 4.51 -2.41 -2.53
C THR A 50 4.68 -3.83 -3.06
N SER A 51 5.86 -4.11 -3.62
CA SER A 51 6.26 -5.42 -4.09
C SER A 51 7.01 -6.25 -3.05
N ILE A 52 7.32 -5.67 -1.89
CA ILE A 52 8.02 -6.31 -0.78
C ILE A 52 7.05 -6.65 0.36
N PRO A 53 7.35 -7.66 1.20
CA PRO A 53 6.47 -8.05 2.28
C PRO A 53 6.45 -7.03 3.41
N TRP A 54 5.28 -6.84 4.02
CA TRP A 54 5.18 -6.14 5.30
C TRP A 54 5.90 -6.92 6.41
N SER A 55 6.44 -6.19 7.38
CA SER A 55 7.09 -6.76 8.56
C SER A 55 6.94 -5.83 9.76
N SER A 56 7.16 -6.37 10.96
CA SER A 56 7.18 -5.63 12.22
C SER A 56 8.57 -5.72 12.87
N PRO A 57 9.58 -5.01 12.36
CA PRO A 57 10.93 -5.05 12.92
C PRO A 57 10.99 -4.38 14.30
N GLU A 58 11.96 -4.77 15.14
CA GLU A 58 12.16 -4.13 16.46
C GLU A 58 12.61 -2.66 16.34
N LEU A 59 13.28 -2.32 15.24
CA LEU A 59 13.74 -0.98 14.91
C LEU A 59 13.27 -0.62 13.50
N ARG A 60 13.02 0.67 13.27
CA ARG A 60 12.64 1.20 11.96
C ARG A 60 13.55 0.67 10.86
N SER A 61 12.96 0.07 9.83
CA SER A 61 13.68 -0.50 8.69
C SER A 61 13.21 0.15 7.39
N ASP A 62 14.11 0.92 6.78
CA ASP A 62 13.88 1.49 5.45
C ASP A 62 14.33 0.50 4.39
N GLN A 63 13.46 0.26 3.40
CA GLN A 63 13.66 -0.73 2.37
C GLN A 63 13.53 -0.14 0.97
N ALA A 64 14.37 -0.63 0.06
CA ALA A 64 14.27 -0.33 -1.35
C ALA A 64 13.11 -1.10 -1.98
N ASP A 65 12.24 -0.40 -2.70
CA ASP A 65 11.24 -1.01 -3.55
C ASP A 65 11.04 -0.12 -4.79
N PRO A 66 11.83 -0.32 -5.86
CA PRO A 66 11.73 0.51 -7.06
C PRO A 66 10.40 0.32 -7.81
N LYS A 67 9.61 -0.69 -7.43
CA LYS A 67 8.27 -0.92 -7.98
C LYS A 67 7.17 -0.29 -7.13
N ALA A 68 7.48 0.21 -5.92
CA ALA A 68 6.51 0.90 -5.08
C ALA A 68 5.98 2.16 -5.77
N PHE A 69 4.75 2.51 -5.43
CA PHE A 69 4.15 3.78 -5.84
C PHE A 69 2.97 4.12 -4.95
N LEU A 70 2.70 5.42 -4.80
CA LEU A 70 1.43 5.91 -4.30
C LEU A 70 0.47 6.15 -5.46
N PHE A 71 -0.82 6.18 -5.18
CA PHE A 71 -1.82 6.54 -6.16
C PHE A 71 -3.01 7.27 -5.52
N THR A 72 -3.69 8.08 -6.32
CA THR A 72 -5.05 8.58 -6.02
C THR A 72 -6.02 8.02 -7.05
N LEU A 73 -7.23 7.66 -6.64
CA LEU A 73 -8.34 7.26 -7.50
C LEU A 73 -9.47 8.29 -7.48
N LYS A 74 -9.68 8.93 -6.32
CA LYS A 74 -10.66 10.00 -6.12
C LYS A 74 -10.09 11.02 -5.12
N ASN A 75 -10.15 12.30 -5.46
CA ASN A 75 -9.72 13.38 -4.58
C ASN A 75 -10.65 14.59 -4.72
N SER A 76 -10.67 15.45 -3.72
CA SER A 76 -11.49 16.68 -3.68
C SER A 76 -11.16 17.70 -4.76
N LEU A 77 -10.00 17.57 -5.42
CA LEU A 77 -9.56 18.42 -6.52
C LEU A 77 -10.03 17.90 -7.89
N ASN A 78 -10.77 16.78 -7.93
CA ASN A 78 -11.22 16.11 -9.16
C ASN A 78 -10.09 15.79 -10.15
N VAL A 79 -8.87 15.60 -9.65
CA VAL A 79 -7.75 15.13 -10.47
C VAL A 79 -8.00 13.67 -10.83
N SER A 80 -7.81 13.31 -12.10
CA SER A 80 -7.90 11.94 -12.60
C SER A 80 -7.03 10.98 -11.80
N PRO A 81 -7.35 9.67 -11.78
CA PRO A 81 -6.50 8.68 -11.14
C PRO A 81 -5.04 8.83 -11.56
N THR A 82 -4.16 9.04 -10.58
CA THR A 82 -2.76 9.41 -10.80
C THR A 82 -1.86 8.51 -9.98
N LYS A 83 -0.77 8.04 -10.60
CA LYS A 83 0.27 7.23 -9.97
C LYS A 83 1.51 8.09 -9.70
N PHE A 84 2.07 7.95 -8.51
CA PHE A 84 3.26 8.65 -8.05
C PHE A 84 4.36 7.62 -7.75
N PRO A 85 5.33 7.42 -8.67
CA PRO A 85 6.48 6.56 -8.43
C PRO A 85 7.34 7.08 -7.27
N VAL A 86 8.17 6.19 -6.72
CA VAL A 86 9.21 6.58 -5.74
C VAL A 86 10.13 7.64 -6.36
N ALA A 87 10.37 8.74 -5.64
CA ALA A 87 11.30 9.77 -6.11
C ALA A 87 12.72 9.23 -6.18
N GLN A 88 13.56 9.78 -7.05
CA GLN A 88 14.87 9.23 -7.35
C GLN A 88 15.79 9.19 -6.11
N GLU A 89 15.69 10.19 -5.24
CA GLU A 89 16.41 10.32 -3.98
C GLU A 89 15.97 9.34 -2.89
N TYR A 90 14.77 8.73 -3.02
CA TYR A 90 14.20 7.81 -2.03
C TYR A 90 14.16 6.35 -2.48
N GLN A 91 14.84 5.99 -3.56
CA GLN A 91 14.83 4.62 -4.11
C GLN A 91 15.29 3.55 -3.10
N GLN A 92 16.16 3.91 -2.15
CA GLN A 92 16.67 3.00 -1.10
C GLN A 92 15.81 2.98 0.17
N SER A 93 14.81 3.86 0.27
CA SER A 93 13.98 4.07 1.46
C SER A 93 12.51 4.28 1.06
N ALA A 94 12.07 3.50 0.08
CA ALA A 94 10.74 3.62 -0.52
C ALA A 94 9.63 3.18 0.45
N ILE A 95 9.92 2.17 1.27
CA ILE A 95 9.02 1.59 2.26
C ILE A 95 9.71 1.65 3.62
N SER A 96 8.95 1.97 4.66
CA SER A 96 9.42 2.03 6.04
C SER A 96 8.46 1.19 6.89
N HIS A 97 9.04 0.28 7.68
CA HIS A 97 8.33 -0.53 8.68
C HIS A 97 8.82 -0.16 10.08
#